data_AF-A0A3M0ZW67-F1
#
_entry.id   AF-A0A3M0ZW67-F1
#
_cell.length_a   1.000
_cell.length_b   1.000
_cell.length_c   1.000
_cell.angle_alpha   90.00
_cell.angle_beta   90.00
_cell.angle_gamma   90.00
#
_symmetry.space_group_name_H-M   'P 1'
#
loop_
_entity.id
_entity.type
_entity.pdbx_description
1 polymer ?
#
loop_
_entity_poly.entity_id
_entity_poly.type
_entity_poly.pdbx_seq_one_letter_code
_entity_poly.pdbx_strand_id
1 'polypeptide(L)'
;MSQLLHNLTIVDEATGKQFTIKQIPGDKTAIQLLSSIAGKLNLPSGATGTLFHKITEKEFRPHETLSEAGIEDGDVLVVKFELNESGFGQALISQDFAKNPEPRCPCVLLLDVSSSMAGDSIKELNKGLVTLQEALVNDSVASLRVEIGIITFGSDVRMIQDFITVNDFRPPKLSASGTTPMGRAINLALDKLEERKRVYKANGIGYYRPWIFMITDGEPNDEWQSAAKRVKKLEKEKKVAFFAVGVENANMERLAEIAVRQPLKLQENKWQTMFEWLSNSLSSKSRSNIDEDEIPLQSPFGWATA
;
A
#
# COMPACT_ATOMS: atom_id res chain seq x y z
N MET A 1 28.56 34.62 -19.51
CA MET A 1 27.90 34.51 -18.19
C MET A 1 26.42 34.29 -18.48
N SER A 2 25.82 33.25 -17.90
CA SER A 2 24.38 33.01 -18.01
C SER A 2 23.62 34.20 -17.41
N GLN A 3 22.61 34.70 -18.12
CA GLN A 3 21.74 35.78 -17.63
C GLN A 3 20.98 35.27 -16.40
N LEU A 4 21.02 36.02 -15.29
CA LEU A 4 20.27 35.66 -14.09
C LEU A 4 18.90 36.36 -14.12
N LEU A 5 17.83 35.58 -14.02
CA LEU A 5 16.47 36.08 -13.84
C LEU A 5 16.21 36.30 -12.35
N HIS A 6 16.00 37.54 -11.93
CA HIS A 6 15.72 37.93 -10.56
C HIS A 6 14.30 37.60 -10.12
N ASN A 7 13.31 37.73 -11.00
CA ASN A 7 11.91 37.46 -10.66
C ASN A 7 11.17 36.82 -11.85
N LEU A 8 10.84 35.54 -11.71
CA LEU A 8 9.96 34.83 -12.64
C LEU A 8 8.67 34.44 -11.93
N THR A 9 7.52 34.82 -12.49
CA THR A 9 6.22 34.42 -11.92
C THR A 9 5.72 33.16 -12.62
N ILE A 10 5.36 32.15 -11.85
CA ILE A 10 4.75 30.91 -12.33
C ILE A 10 3.30 30.87 -11.89
N VAL A 11 2.40 30.55 -12.81
CA VAL A 11 0.97 30.33 -12.56
C VAL A 11 0.65 28.87 -12.82
N ASP A 12 0.08 28.18 -11.85
CA ASP A 12 -0.50 26.85 -12.06
C ASP A 12 -1.83 27.00 -12.82
N GLU A 13 -1.93 26.40 -14.01
CA GLU A 13 -3.12 26.46 -14.86
C GLU A 13 -4.36 25.90 -14.15
N ALA A 14 -4.21 24.81 -13.38
CA ALA A 14 -5.34 24.11 -12.79
C ALA A 14 -5.93 24.86 -11.59
N THR A 15 -5.08 25.49 -10.78
CA THR A 15 -5.49 26.14 -9.52
C THR A 15 -5.51 27.66 -9.59
N GLY A 16 -4.88 28.26 -10.62
CA GLY A 16 -4.66 29.69 -10.73
C GLY A 16 -3.65 30.24 -9.70
N LYS A 17 -3.03 29.38 -8.88
CA LYS A 17 -2.10 29.79 -7.83
C LYS A 17 -0.81 30.32 -8.45
N GLN A 18 -0.32 31.45 -7.91
CA GLN A 18 0.87 32.13 -8.42
C GLN A 18 2.03 32.01 -7.44
N PHE A 19 3.24 31.84 -7.98
CA PHE A 19 4.47 31.73 -7.21
C PHE A 19 5.58 32.51 -7.90
N THR A 20 6.33 33.30 -7.15
CA THR A 20 7.53 33.96 -7.68
C THR A 20 8.76 33.14 -7.32
N ILE A 21 9.57 32.81 -8.32
CA ILE A 21 10.87 32.20 -8.13
C ILE A 21 11.93 33.26 -8.37
N LYS A 22 12.82 33.41 -7.39
CA LYS A 22 13.91 34.39 -7.42
C LYS A 22 15.22 33.73 -7.82
N GLN A 23 16.07 34.48 -8.52
CA GLN A 23 17.45 34.10 -8.84
C GLN A 23 17.53 32.77 -9.63
N ILE A 24 16.89 32.72 -10.80
CA ILE A 24 16.96 31.57 -11.71
C ILE A 24 18.03 31.81 -12.78
N PRO A 25 18.99 30.88 -12.96
CA PRO A 25 19.90 30.92 -14.10
C PRO A 25 19.14 30.76 -15.42
N GLY A 26 19.40 31.61 -16.41
CA GLY A 26 18.72 31.59 -17.71
C GLY A 26 19.06 30.37 -18.58
N ASP A 27 20.18 29.71 -18.30
CA ASP A 27 20.60 28.42 -18.88
C ASP A 27 19.88 27.22 -18.27
N LYS A 28 19.00 27.42 -17.28
CA LYS A 28 18.12 26.36 -16.78
C LYS A 28 17.11 25.95 -17.85
N THR A 29 16.96 24.64 -18.06
CA THR A 29 15.99 24.11 -19.03
C THR A 29 14.58 24.08 -18.49
N ALA A 30 13.59 24.05 -19.38
CA ALA A 30 12.17 23.90 -19.03
C ALA A 30 11.93 22.70 -18.08
N ILE A 31 12.52 21.53 -18.36
CA ILE A 31 12.36 20.34 -17.53
C ILE A 31 12.99 20.50 -16.14
N GLN A 32 14.15 21.17 -16.04
CA GLN A 32 14.78 21.47 -14.75
C GLN A 32 13.95 22.47 -13.93
N LEU A 33 13.34 23.44 -14.59
CA LEU A 33 12.44 24.40 -13.96
C LEU A 33 11.18 23.70 -13.44
N LEU A 34 10.52 22.88 -14.27
CA LEU A 34 9.34 22.08 -13.90
C LEU A 34 9.64 21.15 -12.72
N SER A 35 10.78 20.45 -12.72
CA SER A 35 11.19 19.60 -11.60
C SER A 35 11.33 20.39 -10.29
N SER A 36 11.88 21.61 -10.36
CA SER A 36 12.00 22.48 -9.19
C SER A 36 10.66 23.01 -8.67
N ILE A 37 9.69 23.22 -9.59
CA ILE A 37 8.33 23.67 -9.25
C ILE A 37 7.52 22.52 -8.67
N ALA A 38 7.61 21.32 -9.25
CA ALA A 38 6.87 20.14 -8.80
C ALA A 38 7.14 19.84 -7.31
N GLY A 39 8.39 19.93 -6.87
CA GLY A 39 8.74 19.78 -5.45
C GLY A 39 8.12 20.86 -4.54
N LYS A 40 7.97 22.10 -5.01
CA LYS A 40 7.33 23.19 -4.23
C LYS A 40 5.81 23.09 -4.18
N LEU A 41 5.20 22.50 -5.22
CA LEU A 41 3.76 22.27 -5.30
C LEU A 41 3.32 20.99 -4.60
N ASN A 42 4.27 20.25 -4.01
CA ASN A 42 4.03 18.95 -3.41
C ASN A 42 3.37 17.97 -4.40
N LEU A 43 3.77 18.05 -5.67
CA LEU A 43 3.25 17.17 -6.71
C LEU A 43 3.87 15.77 -6.58
N PRO A 44 3.10 14.73 -6.94
CA PRO A 44 3.55 13.34 -6.84
C PRO A 44 4.75 13.04 -7.73
N SER A 45 5.53 12.04 -7.35
CA SER A 45 6.71 11.62 -8.10
C SER A 45 6.30 11.07 -9.46
N GLY A 46 6.86 11.63 -10.53
CA GLY A 46 6.52 11.26 -11.91
C GLY A 46 5.47 12.16 -12.58
N ALA A 47 5.02 13.23 -11.92
CA ALA A 47 4.23 14.27 -12.57
C ALA A 47 5.03 14.87 -13.74
N THR A 48 4.45 14.84 -14.94
CA THR A 48 4.97 15.53 -16.12
C THR A 48 4.27 16.87 -16.24
N GLY A 49 4.98 17.88 -16.73
CA GLY A 49 4.38 19.19 -16.94
C GLY A 49 4.87 19.85 -18.20
N THR A 50 4.10 20.81 -18.66
CA THR A 50 4.39 21.64 -19.82
C THR A 50 4.40 23.09 -19.39
N LEU A 51 5.39 23.85 -19.87
CA LEU A 51 5.55 25.28 -19.63
C LEU A 51 5.04 26.07 -20.82
N PHE A 52 4.29 27.13 -20.54
CA PHE A 52 3.79 28.08 -21.51
C PHE A 52 4.16 29.50 -21.11
N HIS A 53 4.41 30.36 -22.08
CA HIS A 53 4.55 31.78 -21.83
C HIS A 53 3.16 32.41 -21.76
N LYS A 54 2.82 33.12 -20.68
CA LYS A 54 1.43 33.60 -20.47
C LYS A 54 0.91 34.53 -21.58
N ILE A 55 1.77 35.42 -22.09
CA ILE A 55 1.38 36.40 -23.12
C ILE A 55 1.37 35.80 -24.53
N THR A 56 2.44 35.11 -24.93
CA THR A 56 2.59 34.59 -26.29
C THR A 56 1.98 33.21 -26.48
N GLU A 57 1.56 32.55 -25.40
CA GLU A 57 1.08 31.15 -25.36
C GLU A 57 2.08 30.13 -25.93
N LYS A 58 3.34 30.53 -26.12
CA LYS A 58 4.39 29.66 -26.64
C LYS A 58 4.65 28.52 -25.66
N GLU A 59 4.51 27.28 -26.15
CA GLU A 59 4.93 26.06 -25.46
C GLU A 59 6.44 25.89 -25.52
N PHE A 60 7.03 25.49 -24.40
CA PHE A 60 8.48 25.32 -24.26
C PHE A 60 8.87 23.88 -24.52
N ARG A 61 9.95 23.67 -25.27
CA ARG A 61 10.50 22.31 -25.42
C ARG A 61 11.21 21.88 -24.13
N PRO A 62 11.20 20.60 -23.76
CA PRO A 62 11.76 20.14 -22.47
C PRO A 62 13.21 20.54 -22.22
N HIS A 63 14.03 20.57 -23.26
CA HIS A 63 15.46 20.90 -23.20
C HIS A 63 15.79 22.34 -23.62
N GLU A 64 14.80 23.14 -24.01
CA GLU A 64 14.97 24.56 -24.31
C GLU A 64 15.27 25.31 -23.01
N THR A 65 16.31 26.13 -23.04
CA THR A 65 16.68 27.00 -21.91
C THR A 65 15.76 28.22 -21.86
N LEU A 66 15.63 28.84 -20.68
CA LEU A 66 14.84 30.06 -20.54
C LEU A 66 15.39 31.20 -21.41
N SER A 67 16.71 31.29 -21.57
CA SER A 67 17.34 32.26 -22.46
C SER A 67 17.04 31.99 -23.95
N GLU A 68 17.08 30.73 -24.40
CA GLU A 68 16.69 30.38 -25.78
C GLU A 68 15.20 30.64 -26.06
N ALA A 69 14.37 30.47 -25.03
CA ALA A 69 12.96 30.77 -25.10
C ALA A 69 12.64 32.28 -25.10
N GLY A 70 13.63 33.14 -24.86
CA GLY A 70 13.49 34.59 -24.86
C GLY A 70 12.86 35.15 -23.58
N ILE A 71 13.07 34.50 -22.43
CA ILE A 71 12.45 34.88 -21.16
C ILE A 71 13.25 35.97 -20.46
N GLU A 72 12.53 37.00 -20.02
CA GLU A 72 13.06 38.17 -19.36
C GLU A 72 12.55 38.30 -17.92
N ASP A 73 13.14 39.24 -17.18
CA ASP A 73 12.74 39.51 -15.80
C ASP A 73 11.33 40.11 -15.75
N GLY A 74 10.48 39.53 -14.88
CA GLY A 74 9.09 39.94 -14.74
C GLY A 74 8.11 39.14 -15.59
N ASP A 75 8.60 38.25 -16.47
CA ASP A 75 7.73 37.38 -17.25
C ASP A 75 6.90 36.45 -16.36
N VAL A 76 5.74 36.09 -16.91
CA VAL A 76 4.80 35.17 -16.29
C VAL A 76 4.71 33.92 -17.15
N LEU A 77 5.08 32.79 -16.59
CA LEU A 77 4.90 31.48 -17.20
C LEU A 77 3.68 30.78 -16.60
N VAL A 78 3.00 30.00 -17.41
CA VAL A 78 1.91 29.10 -16.98
C VAL A 78 2.45 27.67 -17.02
N VAL A 79 2.20 26.91 -15.95
CA VAL A 79 2.52 25.48 -15.89
C VAL A 79 1.24 24.67 -15.94
N LYS A 80 1.22 23.68 -16.81
CA LYS A 80 0.20 22.64 -16.85
C LYS A 80 0.83 21.33 -16.42
N PHE A 81 0.36 20.75 -15.33
CA PHE A 81 0.80 19.42 -14.93
C PHE A 81 -0.20 18.37 -15.39
N GLU A 82 0.32 17.32 -16.03
CA GLU A 82 -0.42 16.11 -16.32
C GLU A 82 0.03 15.04 -15.31
N LEU A 83 -0.94 14.58 -14.51
CA LEU A 83 -0.73 13.45 -13.65
C LEU A 83 -0.86 12.19 -14.50
N ASN A 84 0.19 11.37 -14.55
CA ASN A 84 0.03 9.99 -15.01
C ASN A 84 -0.86 9.22 -14.03
N GLU A 85 -1.35 8.03 -14.40
CA GLU A 85 -2.21 7.20 -13.53
C GLU A 85 -1.60 7.01 -12.12
N SER A 86 -0.27 6.89 -12.04
CA SER A 86 0.48 6.85 -10.77
C SER A 86 0.43 8.16 -9.97
N GLY A 87 0.45 9.31 -10.64
CA GLY A 87 0.35 10.64 -10.04
C GLY A 87 -1.05 10.93 -9.51
N PHE A 88 -2.10 10.54 -10.26
CA PHE A 88 -3.47 10.61 -9.75
C PHE A 88 -3.65 9.73 -8.50
N GLY A 89 -3.11 8.50 -8.53
CA GLY A 89 -3.09 7.62 -7.37
C GLY A 89 -2.41 8.27 -6.15
N GLN A 90 -1.21 8.84 -6.32
CA GLN A 90 -0.51 9.52 -5.23
C GLN A 90 -1.22 10.78 -4.72
N ALA A 91 -1.86 11.56 -5.60
CA ALA A 91 -2.62 12.75 -5.20
C ALA A 91 -3.86 12.37 -4.36
N LEU A 92 -4.58 11.32 -4.77
CA LEU A 92 -5.71 10.78 -3.99
C LEU A 92 -5.26 10.22 -2.64
N ILE A 93 -4.14 9.49 -2.61
CA ILE A 93 -3.54 8.98 -1.36
C ILE A 93 -3.14 10.13 -0.43
N SER A 94 -2.52 11.18 -0.97
CA SER A 94 -2.10 12.36 -0.19
C SER A 94 -3.33 13.09 0.39
N GLN A 95 -4.41 13.20 -0.38
CA GLN A 95 -5.67 13.76 0.12
C GLN A 95 -6.31 12.89 1.21
N ASP A 96 -6.26 11.57 1.07
CA ASP A 96 -6.77 10.65 2.09
C ASP A 96 -5.99 10.79 3.41
N PHE A 97 -4.66 10.83 3.34
CA PHE A 97 -3.81 11.07 4.52
C PHE A 97 -3.97 12.47 5.11
N ALA A 98 -4.28 13.48 4.30
CA ALA A 98 -4.60 14.81 4.81
C ALA A 98 -5.95 14.83 5.57
N LYS A 99 -6.93 14.01 5.15
CA LYS A 99 -8.23 13.88 5.82
C LYS A 99 -8.14 13.02 7.08
N ASN A 100 -7.27 12.02 7.07
CA ASN A 100 -7.07 11.10 8.18
C ASN A 100 -5.56 10.91 8.45
N PRO A 101 -4.98 11.73 9.35
CA PRO A 101 -3.56 11.69 9.70
C PRO A 101 -3.21 10.57 10.69
N GLU A 102 -4.16 9.69 11.03
CA GLU A 102 -3.95 8.61 11.99
C GLU A 102 -2.87 7.62 11.51
N PRO A 103 -2.07 7.05 12.43
CA PRO A 103 -1.11 6.00 12.10
C PRO A 103 -1.80 4.77 11.51
N ARG A 104 -1.21 4.18 10.46
CA ARG A 104 -1.83 3.07 9.71
C ARG A 104 -1.37 1.70 10.21
N CYS A 105 -2.30 0.76 10.27
CA CYS A 105 -2.08 -0.65 10.59
C CYS A 105 -2.37 -1.48 9.33
N PRO A 106 -1.39 -1.63 8.42
CA PRO A 106 -1.56 -2.45 7.22
C PRO A 106 -1.61 -3.94 7.55
N CYS A 107 -2.63 -4.61 7.03
CA CYS A 107 -2.81 -6.05 7.08
C CYS A 107 -3.03 -6.59 5.66
N VAL A 108 -2.19 -7.54 5.25
CA VAL A 108 -2.40 -8.30 4.01
C VAL A 108 -3.07 -9.62 4.34
N LEU A 109 -4.26 -9.84 3.77
CA LEU A 109 -4.89 -11.14 3.72
C LEU A 109 -4.32 -11.90 2.51
N LEU A 110 -3.53 -12.94 2.78
CA LEU A 110 -2.90 -13.78 1.77
C LEU A 110 -3.71 -15.07 1.63
N LEU A 111 -4.61 -15.10 0.65
CA LEU A 111 -5.70 -16.05 0.60
C LEU A 111 -5.47 -17.12 -0.47
N ASP A 112 -5.44 -18.37 -0.04
CA ASP A 112 -5.45 -19.51 -0.95
C ASP A 112 -6.82 -19.62 -1.63
N VAL A 113 -6.80 -19.63 -2.96
CA VAL A 113 -7.96 -19.87 -3.81
C VAL A 113 -7.66 -20.99 -4.81
N SER A 114 -6.74 -21.89 -4.49
CA SER A 114 -6.43 -23.07 -5.29
C SER A 114 -7.62 -24.04 -5.33
N SER A 115 -7.57 -25.04 -6.22
CA SER A 115 -8.68 -25.99 -6.40
C SER A 115 -8.97 -26.85 -5.17
N SER A 116 -8.04 -27.01 -4.21
CA SER A 116 -8.30 -27.73 -2.95
C SER A 116 -9.32 -27.01 -2.07
N MET A 117 -9.32 -25.67 -2.10
CA MET A 117 -10.24 -24.83 -1.33
C MET A 117 -11.71 -24.92 -1.80
N ALA A 118 -12.00 -25.66 -2.87
CA ALA A 118 -13.33 -25.76 -3.45
C ALA A 118 -14.33 -26.43 -2.48
N GLY A 119 -15.58 -25.96 -2.50
CA GLY A 119 -16.61 -26.47 -1.60
C GLY A 119 -16.85 -25.53 -0.42
N ASP A 120 -16.78 -26.05 0.80
CA ASP A 120 -17.16 -25.28 1.99
C ASP A 120 -16.06 -24.32 2.46
N SER A 121 -14.77 -24.69 2.31
CA SER A 121 -13.65 -23.81 2.64
C SER A 121 -13.71 -22.43 1.96
N ILE A 122 -13.88 -22.36 0.63
CA ILE A 122 -14.01 -21.06 -0.06
C ILE A 122 -15.29 -20.30 0.32
N LYS A 123 -16.39 -21.00 0.67
CA LYS A 123 -17.64 -20.35 1.11
C LYS A 123 -17.45 -19.72 2.49
N GLU A 124 -16.84 -20.44 3.43
CA GLU A 124 -16.58 -19.96 4.78
C GLU A 124 -15.52 -18.85 4.78
N LEU A 125 -14.51 -18.94 3.91
CA LEU A 125 -13.58 -17.84 3.69
C LEU A 125 -14.30 -16.57 3.24
N ASN A 126 -15.19 -16.67 2.24
CA ASN A 126 -15.99 -15.53 1.77
C ASN A 126 -16.87 -14.94 2.89
N LYS A 127 -17.55 -15.78 3.68
CA LYS A 127 -18.37 -15.31 4.82
C LYS A 127 -17.50 -14.61 5.87
N GLY A 128 -16.35 -15.19 6.17
CA GLY A 128 -15.40 -14.65 7.15
C GLY A 128 -14.86 -13.27 6.76
N LEU A 129 -14.62 -13.01 5.48
CA LEU A 129 -14.24 -11.67 5.01
C LEU A 129 -15.34 -10.63 5.26
N VAL A 130 -16.62 -11.01 5.17
CA VAL A 130 -17.75 -10.14 5.52
C VAL A 130 -17.76 -9.87 7.03
N THR A 131 -17.63 -10.91 7.86
CA THR A 131 -17.55 -10.77 9.32
C THR A 131 -16.39 -9.88 9.75
N LEU A 132 -15.21 -10.02 9.14
CA LEU A 132 -14.04 -9.17 9.39
C LEU A 132 -14.35 -7.69 9.10
N GLN A 133 -14.96 -7.42 7.94
CA GLN A 133 -15.32 -6.05 7.57
C GLN A 133 -16.33 -5.45 8.55
N GLU A 134 -17.41 -6.16 8.87
CA GLU A 134 -18.44 -5.71 9.79
C GLU A 134 -17.87 -5.42 11.19
N ALA A 135 -17.00 -6.29 11.70
CA ALA A 135 -16.37 -6.11 13.00
C ALA A 135 -15.43 -4.88 13.03
N LEU A 136 -14.61 -4.69 12.00
CA LEU A 136 -13.65 -3.58 11.94
C LEU A 136 -14.31 -2.22 11.66
N VAL A 137 -15.38 -2.16 10.87
CA VAL A 137 -16.15 -0.93 10.62
C VAL A 137 -16.85 -0.44 11.89
N ASN A 138 -17.33 -1.37 12.73
CA ASN A 138 -17.99 -1.04 14.00
C ASN A 138 -17.00 -0.58 15.10
N ASP A 139 -15.70 -0.68 14.89
CA ASP A 139 -14.68 -0.15 15.79
C ASP A 139 -14.21 1.24 15.31
N SER A 140 -14.51 2.28 16.07
CA SER A 140 -14.21 3.67 15.71
C SER A 140 -12.71 3.98 15.54
N VAL A 141 -11.82 3.22 16.17
CA VAL A 141 -10.36 3.42 16.05
C VAL A 141 -9.82 2.54 14.92
N ALA A 142 -10.23 1.28 14.87
CA ALA A 142 -9.81 0.38 13.81
C ALA A 142 -10.27 0.87 12.43
N SER A 143 -11.46 1.49 12.36
CA SER A 143 -12.01 2.00 11.10
C SER A 143 -11.16 3.10 10.45
N LEU A 144 -10.43 3.87 11.25
CA LEU A 144 -9.53 4.92 10.78
C LEU A 144 -8.11 4.41 10.53
N ARG A 145 -7.65 3.40 11.27
CA ARG A 145 -6.24 2.99 11.30
C ARG A 145 -5.95 1.73 10.48
N VAL A 146 -6.88 0.76 10.42
CA VAL A 146 -6.64 -0.52 9.73
C VAL A 146 -6.79 -0.35 8.22
N GLU A 147 -5.78 -0.81 7.48
CA GLU A 147 -5.84 -0.94 6.03
C GLU A 147 -5.74 -2.41 5.63
N ILE A 148 -6.65 -2.87 4.77
CA ILE A 148 -6.70 -4.24 4.27
C ILE A 148 -6.22 -4.27 2.82
N GLY A 149 -5.21 -5.09 2.55
CA GLY A 149 -4.86 -5.53 1.19
C GLY A 149 -5.21 -7.01 1.02
N ILE A 150 -5.67 -7.42 -0.16
CA ILE A 150 -5.96 -8.83 -0.45
C ILE A 150 -5.12 -9.31 -1.61
N ILE A 151 -4.35 -10.35 -1.37
CA ILE A 151 -3.64 -11.13 -2.38
C ILE A 151 -4.25 -12.52 -2.41
N THR A 152 -4.61 -12.99 -3.60
CA THR A 152 -5.06 -14.36 -3.82
C THR A 152 -3.98 -15.15 -4.54
N PHE A 153 -3.84 -16.43 -4.22
CA PHE A 153 -2.99 -17.35 -4.97
C PHE A 153 -3.73 -18.65 -5.30
N GLY A 154 -3.62 -19.07 -6.56
CA GLY A 154 -4.44 -20.13 -7.15
C GLY A 154 -3.97 -20.42 -8.58
N SER A 155 -4.85 -20.18 -9.54
CA SER A 155 -4.49 -20.11 -10.97
C SER A 155 -3.44 -19.04 -11.28
N ASP A 156 -3.46 -17.94 -10.53
CA ASP A 156 -2.51 -16.83 -10.63
C ASP A 156 -2.25 -16.24 -9.23
N VAL A 157 -1.18 -15.46 -9.09
CA VAL A 157 -0.83 -14.71 -7.88
C VAL A 157 -1.04 -13.23 -8.14
N ARG A 158 -2.03 -12.63 -7.50
CA ARG A 158 -2.37 -11.22 -7.74
C ARG A 158 -2.91 -10.53 -6.51
N MET A 159 -2.62 -9.24 -6.40
CA MET A 159 -3.27 -8.33 -5.46
C MET A 159 -4.61 -7.91 -6.06
N ILE A 160 -5.71 -8.47 -5.55
CA ILE A 160 -7.06 -8.18 -6.05
C ILE A 160 -7.68 -6.94 -5.40
N GLN A 161 -7.11 -6.50 -4.27
CA GLN A 161 -7.48 -5.31 -3.55
C GLN A 161 -6.20 -4.68 -2.99
N ASP A 162 -5.90 -3.45 -3.40
CA ASP A 162 -4.82 -2.67 -2.80
C ASP A 162 -5.21 -2.18 -1.40
N PHE A 163 -4.25 -1.72 -0.61
CA PHE A 163 -4.47 -1.25 0.76
C PHE A 163 -5.54 -0.16 0.82
N ILE A 164 -6.65 -0.49 1.47
CA ILE A 164 -7.80 0.39 1.63
C ILE A 164 -8.25 0.39 3.09
N THR A 165 -8.77 1.52 3.56
CA THR A 165 -9.38 1.58 4.89
C THR A 165 -10.62 0.69 4.94
N VAL A 166 -10.94 0.17 6.12
CA VAL A 166 -12.07 -0.77 6.26
C VAL A 166 -13.43 -0.14 5.94
N ASN A 167 -13.57 1.19 6.02
CA ASN A 167 -14.78 1.91 5.63
C ASN A 167 -15.09 1.76 4.13
N ASP A 168 -14.03 1.77 3.31
CA ASP A 168 -14.14 1.62 1.86
C ASP A 168 -13.92 0.17 1.41
N PHE A 169 -13.41 -0.70 2.29
CA PHE A 169 -13.27 -2.12 2.01
C PHE A 169 -14.62 -2.74 1.68
N ARG A 170 -14.69 -3.45 0.54
CA ARG A 170 -15.83 -4.27 0.13
C ARG A 170 -15.31 -5.69 -0.09
N PRO A 171 -15.69 -6.66 0.76
CA PRO A 171 -15.23 -8.03 0.63
C PRO A 171 -15.47 -8.59 -0.78
N PRO A 172 -14.43 -9.06 -1.48
CA PRO A 172 -14.59 -9.65 -2.80
C PRO A 172 -15.21 -11.04 -2.69
N LYS A 173 -15.92 -11.46 -3.75
CA LYS A 173 -16.35 -12.86 -3.88
C LYS A 173 -15.24 -13.68 -4.52
N LEU A 174 -14.65 -14.58 -3.75
CA LEU A 174 -13.57 -15.48 -4.16
C LEU A 174 -14.12 -16.78 -4.75
N SER A 175 -13.35 -17.40 -5.63
CA SER A 175 -13.66 -18.69 -6.25
C SER A 175 -12.40 -19.54 -6.37
N ALA A 176 -12.51 -20.82 -6.05
CA ALA A 176 -11.41 -21.76 -6.06
C ALA A 176 -11.04 -22.19 -7.49
N SER A 177 -9.77 -22.09 -7.86
CA SER A 177 -9.21 -22.50 -9.14
C SER A 177 -7.68 -22.61 -9.10
N GLY A 178 -7.13 -23.55 -9.86
CA GLY A 178 -5.71 -23.64 -10.12
C GLY A 178 -4.93 -24.29 -8.99
N THR A 179 -3.68 -23.88 -8.81
CA THR A 179 -2.69 -24.57 -7.97
C THR A 179 -2.24 -23.69 -6.80
N THR A 180 -1.21 -24.07 -6.03
CA THR A 180 -0.86 -23.39 -4.77
C THR A 180 0.52 -22.69 -4.83
N PRO A 181 0.71 -21.64 -5.66
CA PRO A 181 1.99 -20.94 -5.83
C PRO A 181 2.29 -20.00 -4.65
N MET A 182 2.45 -20.60 -3.48
CA MET A 182 2.53 -19.94 -2.18
C MET A 182 3.81 -19.11 -2.03
N GLY A 183 4.95 -19.58 -2.53
CA GLY A 183 6.22 -18.84 -2.48
C GLY A 183 6.13 -17.49 -3.20
N ARG A 184 5.61 -17.49 -4.43
CA ARG A 184 5.32 -16.26 -5.19
C ARG A 184 4.35 -15.35 -4.46
N ALA A 185 3.30 -15.91 -3.85
CA ALA A 185 2.29 -15.15 -3.11
C ALA A 185 2.87 -14.45 -1.88
N ILE A 186 3.68 -15.16 -1.09
CA ILE A 186 4.39 -14.60 0.07
C ILE A 186 5.34 -13.49 -0.38
N ASN A 187 6.11 -13.71 -1.46
CA ASN A 187 7.02 -12.70 -2.00
C ASN A 187 6.27 -11.42 -2.41
N LEU A 188 5.16 -11.56 -3.15
CA LEU A 188 4.33 -10.42 -3.55
C LEU A 188 3.78 -9.66 -2.33
N ALA A 189 3.31 -10.36 -1.31
CA ALA A 189 2.80 -9.74 -0.08
C ALA A 189 3.87 -8.92 0.65
N LEU A 190 5.09 -9.44 0.75
CA LEU A 190 6.22 -8.74 1.36
C LEU A 190 6.62 -7.50 0.56
N ASP A 191 6.64 -7.61 -0.77
CA ASP A 191 6.98 -6.49 -1.66
C ASP A 191 5.92 -5.38 -1.61
N LYS A 192 4.63 -5.75 -1.62
CA LYS A 192 3.53 -4.79 -1.50
C LYS A 192 3.48 -4.09 -0.16
N LEU A 193 3.79 -4.78 0.93
CA LEU A 193 3.94 -4.15 2.24
C LEU A 193 5.13 -3.18 2.29
N GLU A 194 6.24 -3.52 1.66
CA GLU A 194 7.39 -2.60 1.58
C GLU A 194 7.07 -1.36 0.76
N GLU A 195 6.37 -1.51 -0.37
CA GLU A 195 5.86 -0.41 -1.19
C GLU A 195 4.95 0.50 -0.35
N ARG A 196 3.95 -0.06 0.34
CA ARG A 196 3.01 0.71 1.16
C ARG A 196 3.70 1.44 2.32
N LYS A 197 4.70 0.82 2.97
CA LYS A 197 5.52 1.50 4.00
C LYS A 197 6.27 2.70 3.47
N ARG A 198 6.76 2.66 2.22
CA ARG A 198 7.41 3.83 1.59
C ARG A 198 6.42 4.95 1.36
N VAL A 199 5.19 4.61 0.94
CA VAL A 199 4.09 5.58 0.78
C VAL A 199 3.78 6.29 2.10
N TYR A 200 3.68 5.55 3.22
CA TYR A 200 3.47 6.18 4.53
C TYR A 200 4.60 7.15 4.90
N LYS A 201 5.87 6.70 4.76
CA LYS A 201 7.04 7.52 5.08
C LYS A 201 7.12 8.79 4.23
N ALA A 202 6.82 8.69 2.94
CA ALA A 202 6.81 9.83 2.03
C ALA A 202 5.76 10.89 2.41
N ASN A 203 4.68 10.48 3.10
CA ASN A 203 3.59 11.35 3.52
C ASN A 203 3.63 11.71 5.01
N GLY A 204 4.70 11.36 5.73
CA GLY A 204 4.82 11.62 7.17
C GLY A 204 3.83 10.85 8.05
N ILE A 205 3.28 9.74 7.52
CA ILE A 205 2.30 8.91 8.23
C ILE A 205 3.03 7.81 9.00
N GLY A 206 2.78 7.73 10.31
CA GLY A 206 3.25 6.63 11.15
C GLY A 206 2.55 5.33 10.79
N TYR A 207 3.18 4.19 11.07
CA TYR A 207 2.53 2.89 10.86
C TYR A 207 2.95 1.87 11.92
N TYR A 208 2.00 1.02 12.30
CA TYR A 208 2.24 -0.13 13.16
C TYR A 208 2.93 -1.25 12.37
N ARG A 209 3.66 -2.14 13.06
CA ARG A 209 4.29 -3.32 12.42
C ARG A 209 3.30 -4.05 11.50
N PRO A 210 3.51 -4.13 10.18
CA PRO A 210 2.53 -4.74 9.28
C PRO A 210 2.25 -6.21 9.54
N TRP A 211 1.05 -6.67 9.18
CA TRP A 211 0.65 -8.08 9.28
C TRP A 211 0.49 -8.71 7.91
N ILE A 212 0.92 -9.97 7.78
CA ILE A 212 0.48 -10.88 6.73
C ILE A 212 -0.27 -12.01 7.42
N PHE A 213 -1.52 -12.21 7.05
CA PHE A 213 -2.38 -13.27 7.55
C PHE A 213 -2.70 -14.22 6.40
N MET A 214 -1.98 -15.34 6.36
CA MET A 214 -2.11 -16.34 5.31
C MET A 214 -3.10 -17.43 5.72
N ILE A 215 -4.04 -17.77 4.83
CA ILE A 215 -5.01 -18.84 5.01
C ILE A 215 -4.86 -19.82 3.84
N THR A 216 -4.62 -21.10 4.13
CA THR A 216 -4.40 -22.14 3.11
C THR A 216 -4.79 -23.53 3.63
N ASP A 217 -5.26 -24.39 2.75
CA ASP A 217 -5.52 -25.82 3.00
C ASP A 217 -4.44 -26.73 2.37
N GLY A 218 -3.45 -26.14 1.69
CA GLY A 218 -2.59 -26.85 0.75
C GLY A 218 -1.09 -26.72 1.03
N GLU A 219 -0.32 -27.39 0.17
CA GLU A 219 1.14 -27.34 0.17
C GLU A 219 1.66 -26.40 -0.92
N PRO A 220 2.77 -25.69 -0.66
CA PRO A 220 3.43 -24.89 -1.68
C PRO A 220 3.89 -25.77 -2.84
N ASN A 221 3.64 -25.33 -4.07
CA ASN A 221 4.03 -26.06 -5.29
C ASN A 221 5.09 -25.34 -6.14
N ASP A 222 5.73 -24.32 -5.58
CA ASP A 222 6.74 -23.49 -6.20
C ASP A 222 8.01 -23.36 -5.33
N GLU A 223 8.94 -22.48 -5.71
CA GLU A 223 10.18 -22.22 -4.96
C GLU A 223 9.89 -21.38 -3.71
N TRP A 224 9.28 -21.99 -2.70
CA TRP A 224 8.82 -21.33 -1.47
C TRP A 224 9.96 -21.12 -0.46
N GLN A 225 11.09 -21.81 -0.59
CA GLN A 225 12.21 -21.75 0.35
C GLN A 225 12.85 -20.35 0.39
N SER A 226 12.96 -19.66 -0.75
CA SER A 226 13.40 -18.26 -0.79
C SER A 226 12.44 -17.34 -0.05
N ALA A 227 11.13 -17.54 -0.24
CA ALA A 227 10.08 -16.79 0.45
C ALA A 227 10.13 -17.02 1.98
N ALA A 228 10.29 -18.27 2.42
CA ALA A 228 10.46 -18.62 3.83
C ALA A 228 11.68 -17.93 4.47
N LYS A 229 12.82 -17.89 3.76
CA LYS A 229 14.01 -17.14 4.23
C LYS A 229 13.71 -15.65 4.39
N ARG A 230 12.95 -15.04 3.47
CA ARG A 230 12.54 -13.63 3.56
C ARG A 230 11.60 -13.39 4.73
N VAL A 231 10.60 -14.24 4.94
CA VAL A 231 9.69 -14.18 6.10
C VAL A 231 10.49 -14.21 7.40
N LYS A 232 11.35 -15.22 7.57
CA LYS A 232 12.18 -15.38 8.78
C LYS A 232 13.06 -14.17 9.06
N LYS A 233 13.70 -13.63 8.02
CA LYS A 233 14.52 -12.42 8.13
C LYS A 233 13.68 -11.21 8.57
N LEU A 234 12.57 -10.94 7.91
CA LEU A 234 11.76 -9.75 8.16
C LEU A 234 11.00 -9.80 9.49
N GLU A 235 10.57 -10.99 9.93
CA GLU A 235 10.03 -11.22 11.27
C GLU A 235 11.07 -10.95 12.36
N LYS A 236 12.31 -11.45 12.19
CA LYS A 236 13.42 -11.22 13.11
C LYS A 236 13.79 -9.73 13.19
N GLU A 237 13.74 -9.03 12.06
CA GLU A 237 13.93 -7.58 11.98
C GLU A 237 12.71 -6.77 12.46
N LYS A 238 11.65 -7.44 12.96
CA LYS A 238 10.38 -6.84 13.40
C LYS A 238 9.68 -5.99 12.33
N LYS A 239 9.97 -6.23 11.04
CA LYS A 239 9.41 -5.48 9.91
C LYS A 239 8.03 -5.96 9.46
N VAL A 240 7.64 -7.17 9.83
CA VAL A 240 6.34 -7.79 9.53
C VAL A 240 6.04 -8.85 10.59
N ALA A 241 4.77 -9.08 10.93
CA ALA A 241 4.32 -10.28 11.64
C ALA A 241 3.58 -11.18 10.65
N PHE A 242 3.99 -12.43 10.52
CA PHE A 242 3.48 -13.38 9.55
C PHE A 242 2.74 -14.51 10.28
N PHE A 243 1.45 -14.63 10.02
CA PHE A 243 0.59 -15.66 10.57
C PHE A 243 0.21 -16.63 9.47
N ALA A 244 0.51 -17.92 9.68
CA ALA A 244 0.05 -18.99 8.82
C ALA A 244 -1.11 -19.72 9.49
N VAL A 245 -2.26 -19.73 8.83
CA VAL A 245 -3.44 -20.48 9.25
C VAL A 245 -3.67 -21.63 8.28
N GLY A 246 -3.55 -22.84 8.80
CA GLY A 246 -3.90 -24.06 8.08
C GLY A 246 -5.38 -24.36 8.28
N VAL A 247 -6.10 -24.65 7.19
CA VAL A 247 -7.50 -25.09 7.23
C VAL A 247 -7.61 -26.52 6.71
N GLU A 248 -8.62 -27.24 7.20
CA GLU A 248 -8.84 -28.66 6.86
C GLU A 248 -7.57 -29.53 6.97
N ASN A 249 -7.06 -30.00 5.82
CA ASN A 249 -5.96 -30.95 5.69
C ASN A 249 -4.61 -30.27 5.44
N ALA A 250 -4.48 -28.97 5.74
CA ALA A 250 -3.22 -28.23 5.59
C ALA A 250 -2.02 -28.95 6.22
N ASN A 251 -0.90 -28.97 5.51
CA ASN A 251 0.35 -29.51 6.01
C ASN A 251 1.01 -28.54 7.02
N MET A 252 0.70 -28.74 8.29
CA MET A 252 1.19 -27.90 9.39
C MET A 252 2.71 -27.94 9.54
N GLU A 253 3.36 -29.08 9.26
CA GLU A 253 4.83 -29.19 9.30
C GLU A 253 5.46 -28.29 8.24
N ARG A 254 4.91 -28.31 7.02
CA ARG A 254 5.38 -27.44 5.93
C ARG A 254 5.15 -25.97 6.24
N LEU A 255 4.00 -25.62 6.84
CA LEU A 255 3.75 -24.24 7.29
C LEU A 255 4.74 -23.80 8.37
N ALA A 256 5.17 -24.70 9.25
CA ALA A 256 6.16 -24.42 10.29
C ALA A 256 7.57 -24.24 9.72
N GLU A 257 7.87 -24.81 8.56
CA GLU A 257 9.12 -24.52 7.84
C GLU A 257 9.14 -23.10 7.25
N ILE A 258 7.96 -22.53 6.96
CA ILE A 258 7.80 -21.19 6.36
C ILE A 258 7.75 -20.10 7.44
N ALA A 259 6.84 -20.24 8.40
CA ALA A 259 6.57 -19.25 9.43
C ALA A 259 7.61 -19.28 10.56
N VAL A 260 7.83 -18.13 11.21
CA VAL A 260 8.59 -18.08 12.48
C VAL A 260 7.68 -18.43 13.66
N ARG A 261 6.44 -17.95 13.60
CA ARG A 261 5.40 -18.22 14.58
C ARG A 261 4.86 -19.62 14.35
N GLN A 262 4.39 -20.25 15.43
CA GLN A 262 3.68 -21.52 15.32
C GLN A 262 2.44 -21.34 14.43
N PRO A 263 2.33 -22.10 13.33
CA PRO A 263 1.15 -22.05 12.48
C PRO A 263 -0.09 -22.48 13.27
N LEU A 264 -1.23 -21.87 12.97
CA LEU A 264 -2.48 -22.12 13.66
C LEU A 264 -3.35 -23.03 12.81
N LYS A 265 -3.79 -24.17 13.35
CA LYS A 265 -4.77 -25.02 12.66
C LYS A 265 -6.18 -24.57 13.03
N LEU A 266 -6.95 -24.14 12.04
CA LEU A 266 -8.35 -23.78 12.22
C LEU A 266 -9.17 -25.02 12.60
N GLN A 267 -9.89 -24.92 13.72
CA GLN A 267 -10.84 -25.95 14.11
C GLN A 267 -12.08 -25.90 13.21
N GLU A 268 -12.71 -27.07 13.00
CA GLU A 268 -13.93 -27.16 12.21
C GLU A 268 -15.01 -26.19 12.69
N ASN A 269 -15.68 -25.51 11.74
CA ASN A 269 -16.74 -24.54 12.01
C ASN A 269 -16.33 -23.31 12.85
N LYS A 270 -15.02 -23.03 13.00
CA LYS A 270 -14.52 -21.87 13.78
C LYS A 270 -14.04 -20.68 12.94
N TRP A 271 -14.39 -20.66 11.65
CA TRP A 271 -14.05 -19.57 10.73
C TRP A 271 -14.47 -18.19 11.26
N GLN A 272 -15.70 -18.06 11.74
CA GLN A 272 -16.23 -16.81 12.29
C GLN A 272 -15.42 -16.35 13.52
N THR A 273 -15.18 -17.26 14.47
CA THR A 273 -14.40 -16.97 15.68
C THR A 273 -12.95 -16.58 15.35
N MET A 274 -12.35 -17.16 14.31
CA MET A 274 -11.03 -16.74 13.81
C MET A 274 -11.06 -15.29 13.31
N PHE A 275 -12.05 -14.93 12.49
CA PHE A 275 -12.15 -13.57 11.96
C PHE A 275 -12.53 -12.55 13.03
N GLU A 276 -13.36 -12.92 14.01
CA GLU A 276 -13.61 -12.11 15.21
C GLU A 276 -12.32 -11.87 16.00
N TRP A 277 -11.52 -12.93 16.20
CA TRP A 277 -10.22 -12.81 16.86
C TRP A 277 -9.25 -11.91 16.07
N LEU A 278 -9.22 -12.04 14.74
CA LEU A 278 -8.39 -11.19 13.87
C LEU A 278 -8.82 -9.72 13.99
N SER A 279 -10.13 -9.45 13.94
CA SER A 279 -10.71 -8.12 14.13
C SER A 279 -10.31 -7.54 15.49
N ASN A 280 -10.52 -8.29 16.57
CA ASN A 280 -10.17 -7.86 17.92
C ASN A 280 -8.67 -7.58 18.07
N SER A 281 -7.84 -8.40 17.42
CA SER A 281 -6.39 -8.26 17.47
C SER A 281 -5.90 -7.05 16.67
N LEU A 282 -6.49 -6.79 15.50
CA LEU A 282 -6.22 -5.59 14.70
C LEU A 282 -6.74 -4.31 15.39
N SER A 283 -7.90 -4.37 16.05
CA SER A 283 -8.44 -3.30 16.89
C SER A 283 -7.57 -2.99 18.11
N SER A 284 -7.13 -4.03 18.82
CA SER A 284 -6.22 -3.85 19.96
C SER A 284 -4.91 -3.22 19.50
N LYS A 285 -4.41 -3.68 18.34
CA LYS A 285 -3.22 -3.15 17.71
C LYS A 285 -3.34 -1.73 17.20
N SER A 286 -4.48 -1.39 16.62
CA SER A 286 -4.72 -0.03 16.20
C SER A 286 -4.78 0.93 17.38
N ARG A 287 -5.05 0.48 18.61
CA ARG A 287 -5.12 1.30 19.83
C ARG A 287 -3.81 1.38 20.63
N SER A 288 -2.79 0.57 20.31
CA SER A 288 -1.53 0.54 21.06
C SER A 288 -0.61 1.71 20.72
N ASN A 289 0.52 1.83 21.42
CA ASN A 289 1.61 2.69 20.97
C ASN A 289 2.30 2.07 19.75
N ILE A 290 2.76 2.90 18.81
CA ILE A 290 3.47 2.44 17.60
C ILE A 290 4.78 1.72 17.96
N ASP A 291 5.40 2.13 19.08
CA ASP A 291 6.65 1.58 19.59
C ASP A 291 6.47 0.32 20.48
N GLU A 292 5.22 -0.05 20.80
CA GLU A 292 4.92 -1.30 21.51
C GLU A 292 4.94 -2.48 20.54
N ASP A 293 6.09 -3.14 20.47
CA ASP A 293 6.40 -4.25 19.56
C ASP A 293 5.60 -5.54 19.81
N GLU A 294 5.06 -5.70 21.02
CA GLU A 294 4.39 -6.92 21.48
C GLU A 294 3.09 -6.56 22.19
N ILE A 295 2.01 -6.53 21.41
CA ILE A 295 0.72 -6.86 22.02
C ILE A 295 0.77 -8.37 22.20
N PRO A 296 0.63 -8.88 23.44
CA PRO A 296 0.34 -10.28 23.64
C PRO A 296 -0.96 -10.52 22.89
N LEU A 297 -0.87 -11.15 21.72
CA LEU A 297 -2.05 -11.60 21.01
C LEU A 297 -2.85 -12.41 22.03
N GLN A 298 -4.13 -12.08 22.19
CA GLN A 298 -5.01 -12.92 22.98
C GLN A 298 -4.82 -14.34 22.45
N SER A 299 -4.57 -15.30 23.34
CA SER A 299 -4.24 -16.63 22.87
C SER A 299 -5.36 -17.13 21.95
N PRO A 300 -5.06 -17.68 20.76
CA PRO A 300 -6.09 -18.14 19.83
C PRO A 300 -6.84 -19.39 20.33
N PHE A 301 -6.63 -19.80 21.60
CA PHE A 301 -7.35 -20.88 22.27
C PHE A 301 -8.86 -20.59 22.25
N GLY A 302 -9.57 -21.29 21.37
CA GLY A 302 -11.02 -21.15 21.15
C GLY A 302 -11.44 -21.39 19.70
N TRP A 303 -10.53 -21.13 18.75
CA TRP A 303 -10.74 -21.42 17.31
C TRP A 303 -9.57 -22.14 16.65
N ALA A 304 -8.37 -22.11 17.23
CA ALA A 304 -7.21 -22.82 16.71
C ALA A 304 -6.57 -23.77 17.71
N THR A 305 -5.94 -24.80 17.17
CA THR A 305 -4.97 -25.65 17.86
C THR A 305 -3.57 -25.35 17.34
N ALA A 306 -2.61 -25.40 18.26
CA ALA A 306 -1.20 -25.15 18.02
C ALA A 306 -0.48 -26.44 17.62
#